data_AF-A0A928HVG2-F1
#
_entry.id   AF-A0A928HVG2-F1
#
_cell.length_a   1.000
_cell.length_b   1.000
_cell.length_c   1.000
_cell.angle_alpha   90.00
_cell.angle_beta   90.00
_cell.angle_gamma   90.00
#
_symmetry.space_group_name_H-M   'P 1'
#
loop_
_entity.id
_entity.type
_entity.pdbx_description
1 polymer ?
#
loop_
_entity_poly.entity_id
_entity_poly.type
_entity_poly.pdbx_seq_one_letter_code
_entity_poly.pdbx_strand_id
1 'polypeptide(L)'
;MKKWFKFFYLSFFSHSISKESVKRSYTNVFLSFLLVLLFLFAGFTCGATLPFFVHYGNSPDFTATARAVLANADVDKRIDAEIENGVLKLKTQGGEYTQSLLVNTFVSDADKQTYSVNGYNVVVDTRPAGTLAEVEAYCVSNDGKNTVITYQEYLTLSEVARLNFDFKLCYTGNALVLSDETVKNYRAYVDGLSDENKAKTEKLASDLSESKITKSEYNSEIYKLYFTNYYPEITEYESTSDVPLLRNYYYHQYISKGIKNYLFIFDDYMTGSFETKSGIDVSFYGFYSGLENGALVASGATGDEANRAADTFIKNSYKANWLLNAYAYLMNVLSLAPFIALMLMVATLLAYSILKLCNVESIATLGAMLKIVGSYSWFSGAISVALTVITMFFVQGSMINALPLVLFFAALVIRSVIFAIKENKLYKLQSENREVEQTEV
;
A
#
# COMPACT_ATOMS: atom_id res chain seq x y z
N MET A 1 -23.31 22.05 -27.36
CA MET A 1 -23.00 20.72 -26.77
C MET A 1 -22.49 19.68 -27.77
N LYS A 2 -23.26 19.25 -28.80
CA LYS A 2 -22.83 18.17 -29.73
C LYS A 2 -21.44 18.37 -30.37
N LYS A 3 -21.11 19.58 -30.84
CA LYS A 3 -19.77 19.90 -31.41
C LYS A 3 -18.62 19.88 -30.38
N TRP A 4 -18.92 20.13 -29.11
CA TRP A 4 -17.93 20.08 -28.04
C TRP A 4 -17.63 18.62 -27.66
N PHE A 5 -18.66 17.79 -27.47
CA PHE A 5 -18.50 16.34 -27.25
C PHE A 5 -17.79 15.65 -28.42
N LYS A 6 -18.14 15.98 -29.67
CA LYS A 6 -17.47 15.45 -30.86
C LYS A 6 -15.97 15.76 -30.85
N PHE A 7 -15.60 17.00 -30.50
CA PHE A 7 -14.20 17.38 -30.36
C PHE A 7 -13.51 16.63 -29.22
N PHE A 8 -14.14 16.60 -28.05
CA PHE A 8 -13.57 15.99 -26.86
C PHE A 8 -13.29 14.50 -27.09
N TYR A 9 -14.23 13.76 -27.69
CA TYR A 9 -14.07 12.33 -27.98
C TYR A 9 -13.15 12.02 -29.17
N LEU A 10 -13.31 12.73 -30.29
CA LEU A 10 -12.65 12.38 -31.56
C LEU A 10 -11.32 13.08 -31.80
N SER A 11 -10.91 14.04 -30.96
CA SER A 11 -9.62 14.73 -31.09
C SER A 11 -8.45 13.74 -31.10
N PHE A 12 -8.51 12.69 -30.26
CA PHE A 12 -7.51 11.62 -30.28
C PHE A 12 -7.45 10.88 -31.63
N PHE A 13 -8.58 10.64 -32.29
CA PHE A 13 -8.58 9.85 -33.54
C PHE A 13 -8.43 10.66 -34.82
N SER A 14 -8.80 11.94 -34.78
CA SER A 14 -8.91 12.78 -35.98
C SER A 14 -7.97 13.97 -35.95
N HIS A 15 -7.12 14.06 -36.96
CA HIS A 15 -6.14 15.15 -37.12
C HIS A 15 -6.86 16.48 -37.35
N SER A 16 -7.87 16.50 -38.22
CA SER A 16 -8.65 17.71 -38.52
C SER A 16 -9.37 18.24 -37.27
N ILE A 17 -9.96 17.35 -36.48
CA ILE A 17 -10.65 17.72 -35.24
C ILE A 17 -9.65 18.20 -34.18
N SER A 18 -8.48 17.56 -34.07
CA SER A 18 -7.46 17.98 -33.12
C SER A 18 -6.91 19.39 -33.38
N LYS A 19 -6.86 19.82 -34.65
CA LYS A 19 -6.47 21.20 -35.00
C LYS A 19 -7.47 22.26 -34.54
N GLU A 20 -8.74 21.89 -34.33
CA GLU A 20 -9.71 22.80 -33.72
C GLU A 20 -9.31 23.21 -32.29
N SER A 21 -8.47 22.42 -31.61
CA SER A 21 -8.01 22.71 -30.24
C SER A 21 -7.28 24.05 -30.13
N VAL A 22 -6.56 24.48 -31.18
CA VAL A 22 -5.82 25.75 -31.21
C VAL A 22 -6.74 26.93 -30.94
N LYS A 23 -7.95 26.89 -31.52
CA LYS A 23 -8.99 27.93 -31.38
C LYS A 23 -9.80 27.81 -30.09
N ARG A 24 -9.61 26.75 -29.31
CA ARG A 24 -10.37 26.48 -28.08
C ARG A 24 -9.64 26.98 -26.84
N SER A 25 -10.36 27.08 -25.73
CA SER A 25 -9.81 27.50 -24.43
C SER A 25 -8.87 26.45 -23.83
N TYR A 26 -7.88 26.90 -23.05
CA TYR A 26 -7.03 26.08 -22.18
C TYR A 26 -7.82 25.32 -21.11
N THR A 27 -9.08 25.72 -20.84
CA THR A 27 -9.99 24.94 -19.97
C THR A 27 -10.14 23.49 -20.44
N ASN A 28 -10.05 23.21 -21.75
CA ASN A 28 -10.10 21.83 -22.24
C ASN A 28 -8.84 21.05 -21.86
N VAL A 29 -7.67 21.70 -21.85
CA VAL A 29 -6.41 21.06 -21.42
C VAL A 29 -6.50 20.73 -19.92
N PHE A 30 -6.96 21.69 -19.12
CA PHE A 30 -7.16 21.48 -17.68
C PHE A 30 -8.17 20.37 -17.40
N LEU A 31 -9.31 20.35 -18.09
CA LEU A 31 -10.30 19.28 -17.95
C LEU A 31 -9.75 17.92 -18.37
N SER A 32 -9.02 17.85 -19.48
CA SER A 32 -8.37 16.61 -19.91
C SER A 32 -7.33 16.14 -18.88
N PHE A 33 -6.60 17.06 -18.25
CA PHE A 33 -5.68 16.74 -17.15
C PHE A 33 -6.41 16.14 -15.94
N LEU A 34 -7.50 16.76 -15.47
CA LEU A 34 -8.32 16.20 -14.37
C LEU A 34 -8.86 14.80 -14.69
N LEU A 35 -9.30 14.58 -15.93
CA LEU A 35 -9.74 13.26 -16.36
C LEU A 35 -8.59 12.25 -16.40
N VAL A 36 -7.39 12.64 -16.79
CA VAL A 36 -6.22 11.75 -16.70
C VAL A 36 -5.99 11.32 -15.26
N LEU A 37 -6.03 12.25 -14.29
CA LEU A 37 -5.91 11.89 -12.87
C LEU A 37 -6.98 10.89 -12.46
N LEU A 38 -8.24 11.13 -12.84
CA LEU A 38 -9.36 10.23 -12.55
C LEU A 38 -9.16 8.84 -13.18
N PHE A 39 -8.73 8.78 -14.45
CA PHE A 39 -8.45 7.53 -15.13
C PHE A 39 -7.30 6.79 -14.46
N LEU A 40 -6.17 7.44 -14.23
CA LEU A 40 -5.03 6.81 -13.57
C LEU A 40 -5.42 6.27 -12.20
N PHE A 41 -6.17 7.03 -11.40
CA PHE A 41 -6.76 6.55 -10.14
C PHE A 41 -7.57 5.26 -10.31
N ALA A 42 -8.47 5.21 -11.30
CA ALA A 42 -9.22 4.00 -11.62
C ALA A 42 -8.29 2.86 -12.07
N GLY A 43 -7.24 3.15 -12.84
CA GLY A 43 -6.23 2.19 -13.29
C GLY A 43 -5.43 1.57 -12.15
N PHE A 44 -4.93 2.39 -11.22
CA PHE A 44 -4.24 1.92 -10.01
C PHE A 44 -5.18 1.04 -9.17
N THR A 45 -6.41 1.50 -8.93
CA THR A 45 -7.39 0.77 -8.10
C THR A 45 -7.80 -0.56 -8.71
N CYS A 46 -8.23 -0.57 -9.97
CA CYS A 46 -8.67 -1.79 -10.66
C CYS A 46 -7.50 -2.73 -10.94
N GLY A 47 -6.34 -2.20 -11.32
CA GLY A 47 -5.13 -2.98 -11.61
C GLY A 47 -4.53 -3.63 -10.37
N ALA A 48 -4.71 -3.05 -9.18
CA ALA A 48 -4.34 -3.72 -7.93
C ALA A 48 -5.38 -4.75 -7.48
N THR A 49 -6.67 -4.41 -7.59
CA THR A 49 -7.75 -5.16 -6.93
C THR A 49 -8.22 -6.37 -7.72
N LEU A 50 -8.44 -6.22 -9.03
CA LEU A 50 -9.05 -7.29 -9.84
C LEU A 50 -8.13 -8.51 -10.03
N PRO A 51 -6.82 -8.33 -10.31
CA PRO A 51 -5.93 -9.47 -10.51
C PRO A 51 -5.77 -10.34 -9.27
N PHE A 52 -5.86 -9.77 -8.07
CA PHE A 52 -5.73 -10.52 -6.81
C PHE A 52 -6.64 -11.76 -6.77
N PHE A 53 -7.91 -11.63 -7.14
CA PHE A 53 -8.86 -12.74 -7.07
C PHE A 53 -8.50 -13.88 -8.02
N VAL A 54 -7.95 -13.55 -9.19
CA VAL A 54 -7.47 -14.53 -10.18
C VAL A 54 -6.16 -15.15 -9.71
N HIS A 55 -5.24 -14.36 -9.19
CA HIS A 55 -3.96 -14.83 -8.66
C HIS A 55 -4.14 -15.77 -7.47
N TYR A 56 -5.02 -15.42 -6.52
CA TYR A 56 -5.40 -16.29 -5.41
C TYR A 56 -6.03 -17.61 -5.90
N GLY A 57 -6.91 -17.54 -6.91
CA GLY A 57 -7.48 -18.75 -7.52
C GLY A 57 -6.45 -19.65 -8.20
N ASN A 58 -5.33 -19.07 -8.63
CA ASN A 58 -4.22 -19.74 -9.30
C ASN A 58 -3.00 -20.01 -8.40
N SER A 59 -3.18 -19.97 -7.08
CA SER A 59 -2.13 -20.27 -6.08
C SER A 59 -2.52 -21.48 -5.23
N PRO A 60 -2.49 -22.72 -5.77
CA PRO A 60 -2.95 -23.92 -5.07
C PRO A 60 -2.21 -24.15 -3.75
N ASP A 61 -0.91 -23.86 -3.71
CA ASP A 61 -0.08 -24.10 -2.52
C ASP A 61 -0.44 -23.17 -1.36
N PHE A 62 -0.68 -21.89 -1.68
CA PHE A 62 -1.15 -20.91 -0.72
C PHE A 62 -2.58 -21.22 -0.25
N THR A 63 -3.50 -21.52 -1.17
CA THR A 63 -4.88 -21.86 -0.80
C THR A 63 -4.94 -23.13 0.04
N ALA A 64 -4.09 -24.12 -0.23
CA ALA A 64 -3.96 -25.31 0.62
C ALA A 64 -3.47 -24.95 2.03
N THR A 65 -2.52 -24.03 2.16
CA THR A 65 -2.05 -23.53 3.46
C THR A 65 -3.16 -22.81 4.21
N ALA A 66 -3.87 -21.88 3.57
CA ALA A 66 -4.99 -21.17 4.17
C ALA A 66 -6.09 -22.13 4.66
N ARG A 67 -6.42 -23.15 3.85
CA ARG A 67 -7.40 -24.18 4.21
C ARG A 67 -6.91 -25.10 5.32
N ALA A 68 -5.62 -25.42 5.39
CA ALA A 68 -5.06 -26.20 6.49
C ALA A 68 -5.20 -25.50 7.85
N VAL A 69 -5.21 -24.16 7.85
CA VAL A 69 -5.44 -23.35 9.06
C VAL A 69 -6.93 -23.23 9.37
N LEU A 70 -7.74 -22.78 8.40
CA LEU A 70 -9.12 -22.33 8.63
C LEU A 70 -10.20 -23.37 8.30
N ALA A 71 -9.86 -24.42 7.55
CA ALA A 71 -10.81 -25.39 7.00
C ALA A 71 -10.29 -26.84 7.16
N ASN A 72 -9.42 -27.10 8.13
CA ASN A 72 -8.84 -28.41 8.34
C ASN A 72 -9.93 -29.48 8.49
N ALA A 73 -9.77 -30.60 7.79
CA ALA A 73 -10.70 -31.72 7.87
C ALA A 73 -10.64 -32.42 9.24
N ASP A 74 -9.46 -32.39 9.87
CA ASP A 74 -9.29 -32.73 11.27
C ASP A 74 -9.74 -31.54 12.11
N VAL A 75 -10.95 -31.61 12.64
CA VAL A 75 -11.60 -30.51 13.38
C VAL A 75 -10.77 -30.11 14.61
N ASP A 76 -10.04 -31.06 15.21
CA ASP A 76 -9.20 -30.79 16.40
C ASP A 76 -8.00 -29.91 16.05
N LYS A 77 -7.60 -29.88 14.77
CA LYS A 77 -6.51 -29.04 14.25
C LYS A 77 -7.01 -27.78 13.55
N ARG A 78 -8.32 -27.65 13.33
CA ARG A 78 -8.90 -26.47 12.69
C ARG A 78 -8.93 -25.30 13.66
N ILE A 79 -8.51 -24.13 13.19
CA ILE A 79 -8.71 -22.89 13.91
C ILE A 79 -10.07 -22.33 13.50
N ASP A 80 -11.04 -22.44 14.41
CA ASP A 80 -12.36 -21.85 14.22
C ASP A 80 -12.27 -20.35 14.46
N ALA A 81 -12.95 -19.59 13.60
CA ALA A 81 -12.79 -18.17 13.51
C ALA A 81 -14.15 -17.48 13.40
N GLU A 82 -14.28 -16.34 14.08
CA GLU A 82 -15.50 -15.54 14.12
C GLU A 82 -15.14 -14.05 14.07
N ILE A 83 -15.90 -13.29 13.29
CA ILE A 83 -15.80 -11.83 13.27
C ILE A 83 -16.81 -11.24 14.23
N GLU A 84 -16.34 -10.38 15.12
CA GLU A 84 -17.18 -9.58 15.99
C GLU A 84 -16.70 -8.12 15.97
N ASN A 85 -17.53 -7.23 15.42
CA ASN A 85 -17.28 -5.79 15.31
C ASN A 85 -15.94 -5.46 14.64
N GLY A 86 -15.60 -6.21 13.59
CA GLY A 86 -14.35 -6.01 12.85
C GLY A 86 -13.09 -6.56 13.53
N VAL A 87 -13.25 -7.37 14.57
CA VAL A 87 -12.17 -8.08 15.26
C VAL A 87 -12.36 -9.59 15.08
N LEU A 88 -11.28 -10.29 14.76
CA LEU A 88 -11.21 -11.73 14.64
C LEU A 88 -11.04 -12.36 16.03
N LYS A 89 -12.02 -13.14 16.44
CA LYS A 89 -11.95 -14.04 17.59
C LYS A 89 -11.72 -15.46 17.09
N LEU A 90 -10.79 -16.16 17.74
CA LEU A 90 -10.44 -17.52 17.37
C LEU A 90 -10.69 -18.48 18.52
N LYS A 91 -11.03 -19.73 18.20
CA LYS A 91 -11.06 -20.83 19.17
C LYS A 91 -10.40 -22.06 18.56
N THR A 92 -9.70 -22.82 19.39
CA THR A 92 -9.40 -24.22 19.11
C THR A 92 -10.60 -25.07 19.52
N GLN A 93 -10.76 -26.28 18.96
CA GLN A 93 -11.90 -27.14 19.28
C GLN A 93 -12.02 -27.40 20.80
N GLY A 94 -13.22 -27.22 21.34
CA GLY A 94 -13.54 -27.43 22.76
C GLY A 94 -13.15 -26.29 23.71
N GLY A 95 -12.49 -25.25 23.20
CA GLY A 95 -12.15 -24.04 23.94
C GLY A 95 -13.19 -22.92 23.80
N GLU A 96 -13.14 -21.96 24.71
CA GLU A 96 -13.84 -20.68 24.53
C GLU A 96 -13.10 -19.81 23.50
N TYR A 97 -13.82 -18.93 22.81
CA TYR A 97 -13.19 -17.94 21.95
C TYR A 97 -12.23 -17.08 22.76
N THR A 98 -10.98 -17.01 22.31
CA THR A 98 -9.93 -16.25 22.96
C THR A 98 -9.28 -15.29 21.97
N GLN A 99 -8.94 -14.10 22.47
CA GLN A 99 -8.14 -13.09 21.78
C GLN A 99 -6.64 -13.27 22.12
N SER A 100 -6.19 -14.49 22.36
CA SER A 100 -4.79 -14.76 22.72
C SER A 100 -4.33 -16.12 22.21
N LEU A 101 -4.81 -16.51 21.02
CA LEU A 101 -4.31 -17.68 20.33
C LEU A 101 -2.97 -17.33 19.68
N LEU A 102 -1.96 -18.15 19.92
CA LEU A 102 -0.65 -18.05 19.28
C LEU A 102 -0.33 -19.36 18.56
N VAL A 103 -0.16 -19.27 17.24
CA VAL A 103 0.42 -20.30 16.37
C VAL A 103 1.58 -19.66 15.64
N ASN A 104 2.75 -20.30 15.64
CA ASN A 104 3.93 -19.75 14.97
C ASN A 104 4.84 -20.86 14.43
N THR A 105 4.71 -21.14 13.13
CA THR A 105 5.47 -22.21 12.47
C THR A 105 6.96 -21.91 12.29
N PHE A 106 7.43 -20.68 12.57
CA PHE A 106 8.87 -20.36 12.51
C PHE A 106 9.63 -20.90 13.70
N VAL A 107 8.96 -21.01 14.86
CA VAL A 107 9.62 -21.31 16.14
C VAL A 107 9.09 -22.58 16.78
N SER A 108 7.85 -22.99 16.47
CA SER A 108 7.21 -24.19 17.01
C SER A 108 7.20 -25.33 15.98
N ASP A 109 7.91 -26.42 16.28
CA ASP A 109 7.90 -27.62 15.43
C ASP A 109 6.52 -28.28 15.38
N ALA A 110 5.74 -28.22 16.46
CA ALA A 110 4.37 -28.76 16.50
C ALA A 110 3.42 -27.98 15.57
N ASP A 111 3.52 -26.64 15.60
CA ASP A 111 2.74 -25.78 14.71
C ASP A 111 3.18 -25.99 13.26
N LYS A 112 4.49 -26.11 13.03
CA LYS A 112 5.05 -26.36 11.70
C LYS A 112 4.53 -27.68 11.11
N GLN A 113 4.49 -28.75 11.89
CA GLN A 113 3.94 -30.04 11.44
C GLN A 113 2.45 -29.96 11.08
N THR A 114 1.71 -29.06 11.73
CA THR A 114 0.26 -28.95 11.58
C THR A 114 -0.16 -27.97 10.48
N TYR A 115 0.49 -26.81 10.42
CA TYR A 115 0.04 -25.65 9.64
C TYR A 115 1.01 -25.25 8.51
N SER A 116 2.27 -25.72 8.51
CA SER A 116 3.20 -25.44 7.43
C SER A 116 2.96 -26.41 6.27
N VAL A 117 2.26 -25.92 5.25
CA VAL A 117 1.92 -26.69 4.04
C VAL A 117 2.66 -26.10 2.85
N ASN A 118 3.20 -26.96 1.98
CA ASN A 118 3.85 -26.58 0.72
C ASN A 118 4.93 -25.49 0.86
N GLY A 119 5.67 -25.47 1.98
CA GLY A 119 6.74 -24.50 2.22
C GLY A 119 6.27 -23.12 2.67
N TYR A 120 5.00 -22.95 3.04
CA TYR A 120 4.49 -21.72 3.64
C TYR A 120 4.58 -21.76 5.16
N ASN A 121 4.89 -20.61 5.74
CA ASN A 121 4.87 -20.41 7.19
C ASN A 121 3.60 -19.68 7.63
N VAL A 122 3.07 -20.07 8.78
CA VAL A 122 1.85 -19.49 9.34
C VAL A 122 2.16 -18.86 10.69
N VAL A 123 1.64 -17.65 10.87
CA VAL A 123 1.52 -17.03 12.19
C VAL A 123 0.06 -16.71 12.41
N VAL A 124 -0.47 -17.15 13.54
CA VAL A 124 -1.76 -16.69 14.04
C VAL A 124 -1.48 -16.08 15.40
N ASP A 125 -1.65 -14.77 15.53
CA ASP A 125 -1.44 -14.06 16.80
C ASP A 125 -2.59 -13.08 17.01
N THR A 126 -3.61 -13.51 17.75
CA THR A 126 -4.80 -12.69 18.00
C THR A 126 -4.73 -11.87 19.27
N ARG A 127 -3.54 -11.77 19.88
CA ARG A 127 -3.33 -10.78 20.94
C ARG A 127 -3.69 -9.39 20.41
N PRO A 128 -4.36 -8.54 21.22
CA PRO A 128 -4.89 -7.26 20.75
C PRO A 128 -3.86 -6.41 20.02
N ALA A 129 -4.30 -5.66 19.01
CA ALA A 129 -3.42 -4.81 18.21
C ALA A 129 -2.49 -3.88 18.98
N GLY A 130 -2.97 -3.34 20.10
CA GLY A 130 -2.22 -2.48 21.00
C GLY A 130 -1.29 -3.19 21.98
N THR A 131 -1.10 -4.52 21.88
CA THR A 131 -0.24 -5.27 22.78
C THR A 131 1.20 -4.78 22.65
N LEU A 132 1.76 -4.29 23.76
CA LEU A 132 3.12 -3.79 23.85
C LEU A 132 4.12 -4.93 23.73
N ALA A 133 5.21 -4.70 23.00
CA ALA A 133 6.31 -5.66 22.87
C ALA A 133 7.32 -5.51 24.00
N GLU A 134 7.85 -6.63 24.46
CA GLU A 134 9.12 -6.64 25.17
C GLU A 134 10.26 -6.41 24.16
N VAL A 135 11.08 -5.40 24.43
CA VAL A 135 12.21 -5.02 23.58
C VAL A 135 13.46 -4.77 24.41
N GLU A 136 14.61 -5.04 23.80
CA GLU A 136 15.91 -4.61 24.28
C GLU A 136 16.37 -3.41 23.45
N ALA A 137 16.62 -2.28 24.12
CA ALA A 137 17.10 -1.06 23.48
C ALA A 137 18.63 -0.99 23.51
N TYR A 138 19.23 -0.73 22.35
CA TYR A 138 20.68 -0.66 22.19
C TYR A 138 21.07 0.41 21.18
N CYS A 139 22.35 0.80 21.20
CA CYS A 139 22.91 1.76 20.26
C CYS A 139 24.05 1.13 19.46
N VAL A 140 24.08 1.36 18.14
CA VAL A 140 25.08 0.80 17.22
C VAL A 140 25.98 1.90 16.69
N SER A 141 27.29 1.67 16.63
CA SER A 141 28.23 2.66 16.10
C SER A 141 28.09 2.90 14.59
N ASN A 142 28.14 4.17 14.20
CA ASN A 142 28.02 4.65 12.81
C ASN A 142 29.37 4.64 12.07
N ASP A 143 30.44 4.20 12.73
CA ASP A 143 31.81 4.14 12.22
C ASP A 143 32.11 2.88 11.39
N GLY A 144 31.09 2.06 11.09
CA GLY A 144 31.20 0.83 10.33
C GLY A 144 31.79 -0.35 11.10
N LYS A 145 32.12 -0.19 12.40
CA LYS A 145 32.64 -1.27 13.25
C LYS A 145 31.55 -2.08 13.96
N ASN A 146 30.28 -1.67 13.84
CA ASN A 146 29.12 -2.33 14.45
C ASN A 146 29.29 -2.56 15.96
N THR A 147 29.90 -1.61 16.68
CA THR A 147 30.01 -1.70 18.14
C THR A 147 28.63 -1.49 18.74
N VAL A 148 28.18 -2.43 19.58
CA VAL A 148 26.87 -2.39 20.25
C VAL A 148 27.08 -2.04 21.71
N ILE A 149 26.36 -1.01 22.18
CA ILE A 149 26.31 -0.61 23.59
C ILE A 149 24.86 -0.56 24.06
N THR A 150 24.64 -0.73 25.36
CA THR A 150 23.32 -0.54 25.97
C THR A 150 22.89 0.92 25.91
N TYR A 151 21.59 1.18 25.99
CA TYR A 151 21.10 2.57 26.03
C TYR A 151 21.59 3.31 27.29
N GLN A 152 21.74 2.61 28.43
CA GLN A 152 22.29 3.19 29.65
C GLN A 152 23.75 3.62 29.47
N GLU A 153 24.59 2.80 28.81
CA GLU A 153 25.97 3.18 28.47
C GLU A 153 25.99 4.37 27.51
N TYR A 154 25.11 4.39 26.51
CA TYR A 154 24.96 5.53 25.59
C TYR A 154 24.64 6.84 26.33
N LEU A 155 23.79 6.80 27.36
CA LEU A 155 23.50 7.96 28.21
C LEU A 155 24.71 8.44 29.04
N THR A 156 25.75 7.63 29.21
CA THR A 156 26.99 8.08 29.87
C THR A 156 27.98 8.77 28.92
N LEU A 157 27.78 8.65 27.60
CA LEU A 157 28.64 9.27 26.60
C LEU A 157 28.45 10.79 26.53
N SER A 158 29.52 11.50 26.15
CA SER A 158 29.45 12.92 25.78
C SER A 158 28.55 13.13 24.56
N GLU A 159 27.94 14.31 24.42
CA GLU A 159 27.09 14.67 23.27
C GLU A 159 27.77 14.40 21.92
N VAL A 160 29.04 14.78 21.79
CA VAL A 160 29.82 14.56 20.55
C VAL A 160 30.01 13.07 20.24
N ALA A 161 30.23 12.24 21.27
CA ALA A 161 30.37 10.79 21.09
C ALA A 161 29.05 10.13 20.72
N ARG A 162 27.93 10.61 21.28
CA ARG A 162 26.58 10.10 20.97
C ARG A 162 26.18 10.27 19.50
N LEU A 163 26.65 11.32 18.83
CA LEU A 163 26.41 11.54 17.40
C LEU A 163 26.95 10.42 16.50
N ASN A 164 27.85 9.56 17.01
CA ASN A 164 28.39 8.43 16.29
C ASN A 164 27.63 7.13 16.55
N PHE A 165 26.44 7.18 17.15
CA PHE A 165 25.63 6.00 17.43
C PHE A 165 24.18 6.18 17.01
N ASP A 166 23.61 5.13 16.42
CA ASP A 166 22.20 5.03 16.08
C ASP A 166 21.44 4.19 17.11
N PHE A 167 20.29 4.68 17.56
CA PHE A 167 19.39 3.94 18.43
C PHE A 167 18.66 2.84 17.65
N LYS A 168 18.56 1.65 18.26
CA LYS A 168 17.89 0.47 17.70
C LYS A 168 17.14 -0.29 18.80
N LEU A 169 16.17 -1.08 18.36
CA LEU A 169 15.40 -1.99 19.21
C LEU A 169 15.57 -3.43 18.74
N CYS A 170 15.64 -4.37 19.69
CA CYS A 170 15.55 -5.80 19.42
C CYS A 170 14.26 -6.33 20.04
N TYR A 171 13.39 -6.89 19.22
CA TYR A 171 12.14 -7.51 19.68
C TYR A 171 12.40 -8.93 20.19
N THR A 172 11.90 -9.26 21.38
CA THR A 172 12.03 -10.62 21.94
C THR A 172 10.98 -11.60 21.39
N GLY A 173 9.89 -11.06 20.84
CA GLY A 173 8.72 -11.84 20.41
C GLY A 173 7.69 -12.11 21.53
N ASN A 174 7.94 -11.57 22.73
CA ASN A 174 7.04 -11.68 23.87
C ASN A 174 6.25 -10.38 24.10
N ALA A 175 5.06 -10.52 24.67
CA ALA A 175 4.31 -9.38 25.18
C ALA A 175 5.02 -8.79 26.42
N LEU A 176 5.03 -7.46 26.53
CA LEU A 176 5.58 -6.79 27.69
C LEU A 176 4.72 -7.07 28.93
N VAL A 177 5.34 -7.60 29.99
CA VAL A 177 4.67 -7.82 31.28
C VAL A 177 4.85 -6.60 32.17
N LEU A 178 3.75 -5.91 32.46
CA LEU A 178 3.73 -4.71 33.31
C LEU A 178 3.31 -5.06 34.75
N SER A 179 4.30 -5.31 35.60
CA SER A 179 4.06 -5.50 37.04
C SER A 179 3.74 -4.17 37.75
N ASP A 180 3.04 -4.25 38.88
CA ASP A 180 2.70 -3.05 39.68
C ASP A 180 3.95 -2.27 40.14
N GLU A 181 5.04 -2.98 40.45
CA GLU A 181 6.32 -2.37 40.83
C GLU A 181 6.96 -1.64 39.65
N THR A 182 6.99 -2.27 38.48
CA THR A 182 7.55 -1.67 37.26
C THR A 182 6.78 -0.41 36.87
N VAL A 183 5.45 -0.47 36.90
CA VAL A 183 4.59 0.68 36.56
C VAL A 183 4.77 1.83 37.55
N LYS A 184 4.95 1.53 38.84
CA LYS A 184 5.25 2.53 39.85
C LYS A 184 6.58 3.25 39.56
N ASN A 185 7.60 2.51 39.13
CA ASN A 185 8.90 3.10 38.76
C ASN A 185 8.80 3.97 37.51
N TYR A 186 8.08 3.51 36.48
CA TYR A 186 7.81 4.31 35.28
C TYR A 186 7.06 5.60 35.58
N ARG A 187 6.02 5.52 36.42
CA ARG A 187 5.30 6.72 36.86
C ARG A 187 6.21 7.68 37.62
N ALA A 188 7.00 7.19 38.58
CA ALA A 188 7.90 8.04 39.35
C ALA A 188 8.92 8.76 38.46
N TYR A 189 9.43 8.09 37.42
CA TYR A 189 10.28 8.71 36.42
C TYR A 189 9.55 9.82 35.66
N VAL A 190 8.37 9.53 35.10
CA VAL A 190 7.57 10.48 34.31
C VAL A 190 7.16 11.70 35.14
N ASP A 191 6.74 11.49 36.39
CA ASP A 191 6.34 12.56 37.33
C ASP A 191 7.52 13.49 37.69
N GLY A 192 8.75 12.97 37.63
CA GLY A 192 9.97 13.72 37.92
C GLY A 192 10.45 14.62 36.77
N LEU A 193 9.89 14.50 35.56
CA LEU A 193 10.34 15.25 34.39
C LEU A 193 9.74 16.66 34.30
N SER A 194 8.43 16.81 34.55
CA SER A 194 7.73 18.09 34.46
C SER A 194 6.36 18.06 35.15
N ASP A 195 5.85 19.24 35.53
CA ASP A 195 4.49 19.39 36.07
C ASP A 195 3.41 18.96 35.08
N GLU A 196 3.64 19.14 33.77
CA GLU A 196 2.72 18.69 32.72
C GLU A 196 2.63 17.17 32.66
N ASN A 197 3.77 16.48 32.71
CA ASN A 197 3.81 15.01 32.71
C ASN A 197 3.18 14.43 33.97
N LYS A 198 3.44 15.06 35.13
CA LYS A 198 2.77 14.71 36.38
C LYS A 198 1.25 14.89 36.31
N ALA A 199 0.76 15.99 35.71
CA ALA A 199 -0.67 16.18 35.50
C ALA A 199 -1.29 15.08 34.60
N LYS A 200 -0.55 14.59 33.59
CA LYS A 200 -0.99 13.48 32.73
C LYS A 200 -1.13 12.16 33.52
N THR A 201 -0.15 11.80 34.35
CA THR A 201 -0.21 10.56 35.14
C THR A 201 -1.26 10.63 36.25
N GLU A 202 -1.47 11.81 36.86
CA GLU A 202 -2.54 12.05 37.83
C GLU A 202 -3.92 11.93 37.18
N LYS A 203 -4.09 12.46 35.96
CA LYS A 203 -5.32 12.27 35.19
C LYS A 203 -5.60 10.79 34.91
N LEU A 204 -4.61 10.04 34.44
CA LEU A 204 -4.74 8.59 34.23
C LEU A 204 -5.13 7.85 35.51
N ALA A 205 -4.58 8.25 36.66
CA ALA A 205 -4.93 7.67 37.95
C ALA A 205 -6.38 8.02 38.36
N SER A 206 -6.84 9.24 38.09
CA SER A 206 -8.23 9.66 38.29
C SER A 206 -9.16 8.83 37.42
N ASP A 207 -8.85 8.69 36.13
CA ASP A 207 -9.67 7.93 35.17
C ASP A 207 -9.75 6.43 35.56
N LEU A 208 -8.68 5.86 36.11
CA LEU A 208 -8.70 4.51 36.70
C LEU A 208 -9.63 4.44 37.92
N SER A 209 -9.54 5.41 38.83
CA SER A 209 -10.39 5.46 40.04
C SER A 209 -11.88 5.65 39.73
N GLU A 210 -12.17 6.38 38.66
CA GLU A 210 -13.53 6.60 38.13
C GLU A 210 -14.00 5.45 37.23
N SER A 211 -13.22 4.38 37.08
CA SER A 211 -13.52 3.21 36.24
C SER A 211 -13.76 3.55 34.76
N LYS A 212 -13.18 4.66 34.27
CA LYS A 212 -13.20 5.04 32.85
C LYS A 212 -12.21 4.22 32.03
N ILE A 213 -11.14 3.75 32.68
CA ILE A 213 -10.13 2.85 32.11
C ILE A 213 -9.88 1.67 33.05
N THR A 214 -9.46 0.56 32.47
CA THR A 214 -9.03 -0.63 33.19
C THR A 214 -7.61 -0.47 33.74
N LYS A 215 -7.22 -1.33 34.70
CA LYS A 215 -5.84 -1.37 35.21
C LYS A 215 -4.82 -1.67 34.10
N SER A 216 -5.18 -2.52 33.14
CA SER A 216 -4.32 -2.87 32.00
C SER A 216 -4.06 -1.65 31.10
N GLU A 217 -5.11 -0.88 30.79
CA GLU A 217 -4.99 0.35 30.01
C GLU A 217 -4.17 1.39 30.76
N TYR A 218 -4.43 1.59 32.06
CA TYR A 218 -3.62 2.49 32.90
C TYR A 218 -2.12 2.12 32.86
N ASN A 219 -1.80 0.85 33.10
CA ASN A 219 -0.42 0.37 33.09
C ASN A 219 0.24 0.62 31.72
N SER A 220 -0.48 0.34 30.63
CA SER A 220 0.00 0.52 29.27
C SER A 220 0.26 1.98 28.93
N GLU A 221 -0.64 2.91 29.31
CA GLU A 221 -0.47 4.34 29.06
C GLU A 221 0.68 4.93 29.89
N ILE A 222 0.88 4.50 31.14
CA ILE A 222 2.05 4.90 31.94
C ILE A 222 3.35 4.43 31.26
N TYR A 223 3.39 3.20 30.74
CA TYR A 223 4.54 2.73 29.98
C TYR A 223 4.78 3.55 28.70
N LYS A 224 3.73 3.90 27.95
CA LYS A 224 3.86 4.73 26.74
C LYS A 224 4.47 6.09 27.05
N LEU A 225 4.01 6.75 28.11
CA LEU A 225 4.59 8.01 28.59
C LEU A 225 6.06 7.84 28.97
N TYR A 226 6.38 6.78 29.71
CA TYR A 226 7.78 6.48 30.05
C TYR A 226 8.64 6.28 28.79
N PHE A 227 8.22 5.42 27.87
CA PHE A 227 9.00 5.05 26.69
C PHE A 227 9.30 6.27 25.81
N THR A 228 8.27 7.07 25.51
CA THR A 228 8.38 8.28 24.67
C THR A 228 9.19 9.40 25.30
N ASN A 229 9.35 9.42 26.63
CA ASN A 229 10.19 10.40 27.33
C ASN A 229 11.61 9.88 27.64
N TYR A 230 11.80 8.56 27.71
CA TYR A 230 13.09 7.96 28.04
C TYR A 230 13.93 7.64 26.81
N TYR A 231 13.32 7.13 25.74
CA TYR A 231 13.99 6.77 24.50
C TYR A 231 13.81 7.84 23.41
N PRO A 232 14.70 7.89 22.41
CA PRO A 232 14.50 8.72 21.22
C PRO A 232 13.23 8.31 20.45
N GLU A 233 12.71 9.22 19.62
CA GLU A 233 11.61 8.89 18.72
C GLU A 233 11.97 7.72 17.82
N ILE A 234 11.09 6.73 17.76
CA ILE A 234 11.31 5.49 17.00
C ILE A 234 10.62 5.50 15.63
N THR A 235 10.16 6.66 15.16
CA THR A 235 9.37 6.80 13.92
C THR A 235 10.12 6.37 12.66
N GLU A 236 11.46 6.36 12.69
CA GLU A 236 12.28 5.80 11.62
C GLU A 236 12.25 4.26 11.58
N TYR A 237 11.94 3.62 12.71
CA TYR A 237 11.92 2.16 12.89
C TYR A 237 10.49 1.61 12.93
N GLU A 238 9.53 2.40 13.43
CA GLU A 238 8.13 2.06 13.63
C GLU A 238 7.22 3.09 12.96
N SER A 239 6.46 2.65 11.97
CA SER A 239 5.52 3.53 11.24
C SER A 239 4.09 3.49 11.79
N THR A 240 3.82 2.61 12.75
CA THR A 240 2.45 2.32 13.25
C THR A 240 2.19 2.82 14.66
N SER A 241 3.23 3.13 15.44
CA SER A 241 3.09 3.60 16.83
C SER A 241 4.38 4.25 17.34
N ASP A 242 4.25 5.16 18.30
CA ASP A 242 5.37 5.78 19.03
C ASP A 242 5.98 4.84 20.08
N VAL A 243 5.44 3.63 20.22
CA VAL A 243 5.97 2.58 21.10
C VAL A 243 6.05 1.22 20.40
N PRO A 244 6.93 0.32 20.87
CA PRO A 244 7.07 -1.00 20.27
C PRO A 244 5.81 -1.85 20.49
N LEU A 245 5.16 -2.26 19.40
CA LEU A 245 4.01 -3.17 19.42
C LEU A 245 4.42 -4.58 19.04
N LEU A 246 3.84 -5.58 19.70
CA LEU A 246 4.20 -6.98 19.54
C LEU A 246 4.09 -7.49 18.11
N ARG A 247 3.05 -7.06 17.38
CA ARG A 247 2.85 -7.41 15.97
C ARG A 247 4.03 -6.99 15.06
N ASN A 248 4.75 -5.93 15.42
CA ASN A 248 5.88 -5.43 14.62
C ASN A 248 7.09 -6.38 14.70
N TYR A 249 7.16 -7.25 15.71
CA TYR A 249 8.11 -8.35 15.77
C TYR A 249 8.10 -9.19 14.49
N TYR A 250 6.92 -9.56 13.98
CA TYR A 250 6.82 -10.42 12.80
C TYR A 250 7.31 -9.71 11.53
N TYR A 251 7.08 -8.40 11.44
CA TYR A 251 7.61 -7.59 10.34
C TYR A 251 9.13 -7.55 10.38
N HIS A 252 9.71 -7.13 11.51
CA HIS A 252 11.16 -6.99 11.64
C HIS A 252 11.90 -8.32 11.58
N GLN A 253 11.34 -9.38 12.18
CA GLN A 253 12.01 -10.67 12.27
C GLN A 253 11.92 -11.47 10.97
N TYR A 254 10.82 -11.36 10.21
CA TYR A 254 10.58 -12.22 9.04
C TYR A 254 10.39 -11.43 7.75
N ILE A 255 9.47 -10.45 7.72
CA ILE A 255 9.12 -9.73 6.48
C ILE A 255 10.28 -8.87 5.96
N SER A 256 10.89 -8.06 6.82
CA SER A 256 12.03 -7.20 6.46
C SER A 256 13.25 -8.00 5.99
N LYS A 257 13.36 -9.26 6.44
CA LYS A 257 14.43 -10.20 6.05
C LYS A 257 14.12 -10.97 4.76
N GLY A 258 13.02 -10.64 4.08
CA GLY A 258 12.73 -11.12 2.73
C GLY A 258 12.05 -12.48 2.65
N ILE A 259 11.28 -12.87 3.68
CA ILE A 259 10.44 -14.07 3.56
C ILE A 259 9.39 -13.92 2.45
N LYS A 260 9.19 -14.98 1.66
CA LYS A 260 8.28 -14.97 0.50
C LYS A 260 6.98 -15.74 0.67
N ASN A 261 6.99 -16.85 1.41
CA ASN A 261 5.86 -17.78 1.52
C ASN A 261 5.30 -17.75 2.93
N TYR A 262 4.27 -16.93 3.17
CA TYR A 262 3.70 -16.79 4.50
C TYR A 262 2.22 -16.39 4.50
N LEU A 263 1.56 -16.71 5.62
CA LEU A 263 0.23 -16.22 5.99
C LEU A 263 0.23 -15.83 7.47
N PHE A 264 0.10 -14.53 7.74
CA PHE A 264 -0.02 -13.99 9.10
C PHE A 264 -1.45 -13.51 9.32
N ILE A 265 -2.07 -13.98 10.40
CA ILE A 265 -3.44 -13.67 10.81
C ILE A 265 -3.35 -13.02 12.19
N PHE A 266 -3.72 -11.74 12.26
CA PHE A 266 -3.84 -10.99 13.51
C PHE A 266 -5.31 -10.82 13.89
N ASP A 267 -5.58 -10.06 14.95
CA ASP A 267 -6.92 -9.77 15.45
C ASP A 267 -7.71 -8.79 14.57
N ASP A 268 -7.06 -7.85 13.87
CA ASP A 268 -7.70 -6.79 13.09
C ASP A 268 -7.41 -6.87 11.58
N TYR A 269 -6.32 -7.53 11.20
CA TYR A 269 -5.93 -7.74 9.80
C TYR A 269 -5.20 -9.07 9.57
N MET A 270 -4.99 -9.40 8.31
CA MET A 270 -4.08 -10.45 7.86
C MET A 270 -3.14 -9.92 6.78
N THR A 271 -1.98 -10.53 6.67
CA THR A 271 -1.07 -10.33 5.54
C THR A 271 -0.55 -11.66 5.05
N GLY A 272 -0.37 -11.79 3.74
CA GLY A 272 0.19 -13.00 3.16
C GLY A 272 1.01 -12.67 1.94
N SER A 273 1.88 -13.60 1.59
CA SER A 273 2.66 -13.55 0.36
C SER A 273 2.71 -14.95 -0.23
N PHE A 274 2.47 -15.03 -1.55
CA PHE A 274 2.38 -16.27 -2.30
C PHE A 274 2.85 -16.10 -3.73
N GLU A 275 3.21 -17.23 -4.34
CA GLU A 275 3.52 -17.33 -5.76
C GLU A 275 2.35 -18.02 -6.49
N THR A 276 1.94 -17.48 -7.64
CA THR A 276 0.97 -18.17 -8.51
C THR A 276 1.63 -19.31 -9.28
N LYS A 277 0.84 -20.22 -9.87
CA LYS A 277 1.35 -21.27 -10.77
C LYS A 277 2.20 -20.75 -11.94
N SER A 278 2.03 -19.48 -12.32
CA SER A 278 2.77 -18.84 -13.40
C SER A 278 4.01 -18.06 -12.90
N GLY A 279 4.41 -18.23 -11.64
CA GLY A 279 5.59 -17.58 -11.07
C GLY A 279 5.41 -16.10 -10.73
N ILE A 280 4.16 -15.65 -10.50
CA ILE A 280 3.89 -14.26 -10.12
C ILE A 280 3.88 -14.16 -8.60
N ASP A 281 4.81 -13.38 -8.04
CA ASP A 281 4.83 -13.02 -6.63
C ASP A 281 3.69 -12.04 -6.31
N VAL A 282 2.87 -12.40 -5.31
CA VAL A 282 1.75 -11.60 -4.83
C VAL A 282 1.82 -11.49 -3.31
N SER A 283 1.87 -10.25 -2.81
CA SER A 283 1.71 -9.95 -1.39
C SER A 283 0.45 -9.13 -1.17
N PHE A 284 -0.25 -9.35 -0.07
CA PHE A 284 -1.51 -8.68 0.21
C PHE A 284 -1.71 -8.37 1.69
N TYR A 285 -2.65 -7.46 1.94
CA TYR A 285 -3.22 -7.14 3.24
C TYR A 285 -4.73 -7.27 3.16
N GLY A 286 -5.34 -7.90 4.15
CA GLY A 286 -6.79 -7.96 4.32
C GLY A 286 -7.19 -7.47 5.70
N PHE A 287 -8.30 -6.74 5.81
CA PHE A 287 -8.80 -6.19 7.06
C PHE A 287 -10.15 -6.77 7.41
N TYR A 288 -10.51 -6.78 8.69
CA TYR A 288 -11.80 -7.34 9.12
C TYR A 288 -12.87 -6.29 9.41
N SER A 289 -12.50 -5.01 9.54
CA SER A 289 -13.43 -3.91 9.85
C SER A 289 -14.56 -3.70 8.82
N GLY A 290 -14.42 -4.26 7.62
CA GLY A 290 -15.45 -4.25 6.57
C GLY A 290 -16.21 -5.58 6.41
N LEU A 291 -16.03 -6.54 7.31
CA LEU A 291 -16.70 -7.84 7.28
C LEU A 291 -17.95 -7.87 8.16
N GLU A 292 -18.91 -8.70 7.79
CA GLU A 292 -20.09 -8.96 8.61
C GLU A 292 -19.73 -9.82 9.82
N ASN A 293 -20.44 -9.61 10.94
CA ASN A 293 -20.25 -10.41 12.15
C ASN A 293 -20.72 -11.86 11.92
N GLY A 294 -20.02 -12.81 12.53
CA GLY A 294 -20.39 -14.22 12.54
C GLY A 294 -19.22 -15.16 12.31
N ALA A 295 -19.50 -16.46 12.49
CA ALA A 295 -18.53 -17.52 12.26
C ALA A 295 -18.14 -17.60 10.78
N LEU A 296 -16.84 -17.74 10.52
CA LEU A 296 -16.30 -17.88 9.17
C LEU A 296 -16.72 -19.20 8.52
N VAL A 297 -16.59 -20.29 9.28
CA VAL A 297 -16.99 -21.64 8.88
C VAL A 297 -18.19 -22.01 9.72
N ALA A 298 -19.31 -22.36 9.05
CA ALA A 298 -20.52 -22.79 9.74
C ALA A 298 -20.24 -24.02 10.62
N SER A 299 -20.90 -24.10 11.78
CA SER A 299 -20.76 -25.24 12.68
C SER A 299 -21.16 -26.53 11.96
N GLY A 300 -20.23 -27.50 11.87
CA GLY A 300 -20.42 -28.76 11.16
C GLY A 300 -20.07 -28.76 9.67
N ALA A 301 -19.68 -27.62 9.08
CA ALA A 301 -19.18 -27.59 7.71
C ALA A 301 -17.85 -28.35 7.60
N THR A 302 -17.75 -29.22 6.60
CA THR A 302 -16.56 -30.06 6.33
C THR A 302 -16.27 -30.11 4.84
N GLY A 303 -15.05 -30.52 4.48
CA GLY A 303 -14.63 -30.69 3.09
C GLY A 303 -14.75 -29.40 2.26
N ASP A 304 -15.44 -29.49 1.11
CA ASP A 304 -15.56 -28.40 0.14
C ASP A 304 -16.30 -27.16 0.68
N GLU A 305 -17.22 -27.34 1.62
CA GLU A 305 -17.94 -26.21 2.23
C GLU A 305 -16.98 -25.37 3.09
N ALA A 306 -16.22 -26.03 3.97
CA ALA A 306 -15.23 -25.36 4.80
C ALA A 306 -14.13 -24.72 3.94
N ASN A 307 -13.65 -25.41 2.90
CA ASN A 307 -12.64 -24.87 1.98
C ASN A 307 -13.11 -23.59 1.27
N ARG A 308 -14.36 -23.57 0.79
CA ARG A 308 -14.94 -22.37 0.16
C ARG A 308 -15.12 -21.24 1.15
N ALA A 309 -15.49 -21.53 2.39
CA ALA A 309 -15.62 -20.53 3.44
C ALA A 309 -14.25 -19.87 3.77
N ALA A 310 -13.19 -20.67 3.94
CA ALA A 310 -11.83 -20.16 4.14
C ALA A 310 -11.35 -19.28 2.97
N ASP A 311 -11.55 -19.73 1.72
CA ASP A 311 -11.18 -18.94 0.55
C ASP A 311 -11.98 -17.64 0.44
N THR A 312 -13.27 -17.69 0.77
CA THR A 312 -14.16 -16.53 0.77
C THR A 312 -13.74 -15.53 1.83
N PHE A 313 -13.32 -16.01 3.01
CA PHE A 313 -12.80 -15.15 4.06
C PHE A 313 -11.55 -14.37 3.62
N ILE A 314 -10.55 -15.02 3.01
CA ILE A 314 -9.36 -14.31 2.53
C ILE A 314 -9.72 -13.28 1.45
N LYS A 315 -10.56 -13.67 0.49
CA LYS A 315 -11.01 -12.78 -0.59
C LYS A 315 -11.80 -11.58 -0.05
N ASN A 316 -12.69 -11.80 0.91
CA ASN A 316 -13.49 -10.75 1.52
C ASN A 316 -12.62 -9.84 2.40
N SER A 317 -11.67 -10.39 3.16
CA SER A 317 -10.72 -9.61 3.96
C SER A 317 -9.88 -8.69 3.07
N TYR A 318 -9.38 -9.20 1.94
CA TYR A 318 -8.71 -8.36 0.94
C TYR A 318 -9.64 -7.28 0.37
N LYS A 319 -10.87 -7.65 0.02
CA LYS A 319 -11.86 -6.70 -0.50
C LYS A 319 -12.24 -5.62 0.51
N ALA A 320 -12.28 -5.92 1.80
CA ALA A 320 -12.57 -4.94 2.85
C ALA A 320 -11.53 -3.78 2.88
N ASN A 321 -10.32 -4.02 2.37
CA ASN A 321 -9.28 -3.00 2.22
C ASN A 321 -9.56 -1.99 1.08
N TRP A 322 -10.63 -2.14 0.30
CA TRP A 322 -10.82 -1.34 -0.91
C TRP A 322 -10.86 0.18 -0.67
N LEU A 323 -11.47 0.63 0.44
CA LEU A 323 -11.56 2.07 0.77
C LEU A 323 -10.20 2.65 1.11
N LEU A 324 -9.43 1.95 1.94
CA LEU A 324 -8.09 2.39 2.34
C LEU A 324 -7.15 2.37 1.13
N ASN A 325 -7.20 1.32 0.31
CA ASN A 325 -6.46 1.26 -0.95
C ASN A 325 -6.86 2.37 -1.92
N ALA A 326 -8.16 2.65 -2.08
CA ALA A 326 -8.65 3.73 -2.92
C ALA A 326 -8.15 5.10 -2.41
N TYR A 327 -8.19 5.33 -1.10
CA TYR A 327 -7.62 6.55 -0.52
C TYR A 327 -6.12 6.66 -0.79
N ALA A 328 -5.35 5.60 -0.55
CA ALA A 328 -3.91 5.57 -0.81
C ALA A 328 -3.57 5.83 -2.29
N TYR A 329 -4.29 5.19 -3.22
CA TYR A 329 -4.09 5.40 -4.65
C TYR A 329 -4.53 6.80 -5.11
N LEU A 330 -5.58 7.37 -4.52
CA LEU A 330 -5.97 8.75 -4.78
C LEU A 330 -4.87 9.71 -4.34
N MET A 331 -4.36 9.56 -3.12
CA MET A 331 -3.26 10.39 -2.60
C MET A 331 -1.99 10.23 -3.43
N ASN A 332 -1.68 9.01 -3.88
CA ASN A 332 -0.57 8.74 -4.79
C ASN A 332 -0.75 9.45 -6.16
N VAL A 333 -1.94 9.39 -6.75
CA VAL A 333 -2.22 10.09 -8.02
C VAL A 333 -2.09 11.61 -7.86
N LEU A 334 -2.57 12.15 -6.74
CA LEU A 334 -2.46 13.58 -6.45
C LEU A 334 -0.99 14.01 -6.24
N SER A 335 -0.18 13.21 -5.56
CA SER A 335 1.26 13.48 -5.40
C SER A 335 2.01 13.37 -6.74
N LEU A 336 1.54 12.51 -7.65
CA LEU A 336 2.07 12.36 -9.01
C LEU A 336 1.57 13.42 -10.01
N ALA A 337 0.59 14.26 -9.64
CA ALA A 337 0.02 15.25 -10.54
C ALA A 337 1.05 16.20 -11.19
N PRO A 338 2.09 16.70 -10.48
CA PRO A 338 3.16 17.49 -11.10
C PRO A 338 3.95 16.71 -12.16
N PHE A 339 4.21 15.42 -11.93
CA PHE A 339 4.91 14.56 -12.90
C PHE A 339 4.06 14.30 -14.14
N ILE A 340 2.75 14.09 -13.97
CA ILE A 340 1.81 13.91 -15.09
C ILE A 340 1.71 15.21 -15.92
N ALA A 341 1.72 16.38 -15.26
CA ALA A 341 1.78 17.66 -15.96
C ALA A 341 3.10 17.84 -16.73
N LEU A 342 4.22 17.42 -16.14
CA LEU A 342 5.53 17.43 -16.82
C LEU A 342 5.53 16.51 -18.04
N MET A 343 4.94 15.32 -17.97
CA MET A 343 4.79 14.41 -19.11
C MET A 343 4.03 15.07 -20.27
N LEU A 344 2.95 15.79 -19.97
CA LEU A 344 2.22 16.58 -20.96
C LEU A 344 3.10 17.67 -21.60
N MET A 345 3.89 18.37 -20.79
CA MET A 345 4.81 19.40 -21.27
C MET A 345 5.92 18.81 -22.15
N VAL A 346 6.49 17.66 -21.79
CA VAL A 346 7.50 16.96 -22.58
C VAL A 346 6.92 16.53 -23.93
N ALA A 347 5.74 15.90 -23.96
CA ALA A 347 5.08 15.52 -25.21
C ALA A 347 4.76 16.75 -26.10
N THR A 348 4.38 17.86 -25.47
CA THR A 348 4.16 19.15 -26.15
C THR A 348 5.45 19.68 -26.78
N LEU A 349 6.56 19.69 -26.02
CA LEU A 349 7.86 20.15 -26.50
C LEU A 349 8.40 19.28 -27.63
N LEU A 350 8.18 17.97 -27.57
CA LEU A 350 8.55 17.04 -28.65
C LEU A 350 7.77 17.35 -29.93
N ALA A 351 6.44 17.47 -29.86
CA ALA A 351 5.61 17.80 -31.02
C ALA A 351 5.99 19.17 -31.62
N TYR A 352 6.22 20.16 -30.75
CA TYR A 352 6.69 21.50 -31.15
C TYR A 352 8.04 21.43 -31.87
N SER A 353 9.01 20.71 -31.31
CA SER A 353 10.36 20.60 -31.87
C SER A 353 10.35 19.92 -33.25
N ILE A 354 9.57 18.85 -33.42
CA ILE A 354 9.43 18.16 -34.71
C ILE A 354 8.87 19.10 -35.76
N LEU A 355 7.78 19.82 -35.47
CA LEU A 355 7.17 20.73 -36.43
C LEU A 355 8.05 21.94 -36.76
N LYS A 356 8.77 22.47 -35.76
CA LYS A 356 9.70 23.57 -35.96
C LYS A 356 10.90 23.16 -36.83
N LEU A 357 11.47 21.99 -36.60
CA LEU A 357 12.53 21.43 -37.46
C LEU A 357 12.06 21.14 -38.89
N CYS A 358 10.75 20.91 -39.07
CA CYS A 358 10.13 20.71 -40.37
C CYS A 358 9.61 22.01 -41.03
N ASN A 359 9.89 23.19 -40.46
CA ASN A 359 9.45 24.50 -40.95
C ASN A 359 7.92 24.67 -41.13
N VAL A 360 7.12 23.95 -40.33
CA VAL A 360 5.65 24.07 -40.37
C VAL A 360 5.17 25.22 -39.46
N GLU A 361 5.40 26.46 -39.88
CA GLU A 361 5.19 27.64 -39.02
C GLU A 361 3.73 27.91 -38.65
N SER A 362 2.78 27.47 -39.47
CA SER A 362 1.35 27.78 -39.32
C SER A 362 0.72 27.26 -38.02
N ILE A 363 1.32 26.24 -37.39
CA ILE A 363 0.83 25.63 -36.15
C ILE A 363 1.95 25.45 -35.11
N ALA A 364 3.22 25.66 -35.45
CA ALA A 364 4.37 25.44 -34.58
C ALA A 364 4.57 26.55 -33.52
N THR A 365 3.54 26.84 -32.72
CA THR A 365 3.68 27.60 -31.47
C THR A 365 3.50 26.68 -30.27
N LEU A 366 4.21 26.97 -29.17
CA LEU A 366 4.15 26.15 -27.96
C LEU A 366 2.73 26.05 -27.40
N GLY A 367 2.00 27.17 -27.38
CA GLY A 367 0.62 27.22 -26.89
C GLY A 367 -0.36 26.43 -27.77
N ALA A 368 -0.20 26.48 -29.10
CA ALA A 368 -1.01 25.66 -30.01
C ALA A 368 -0.75 24.17 -29.79
N MET A 369 0.52 23.77 -29.66
CA MET A 369 0.89 22.38 -29.39
C MET A 369 0.37 21.90 -28.04
N LEU A 370 0.44 22.72 -26.99
CA LEU A 370 -0.09 22.36 -25.68
C LEU A 370 -1.59 22.05 -25.74
N LYS A 371 -2.36 22.85 -26.49
CA LYS A 371 -3.80 22.59 -26.69
C LYS A 371 -4.08 21.32 -27.49
N ILE A 372 -3.26 21.05 -28.52
CA ILE A 372 -3.38 19.85 -29.35
C ILE A 372 -3.06 18.60 -28.53
N VAL A 373 -1.87 18.55 -27.91
CA VAL A 373 -1.43 17.42 -27.08
C VAL A 373 -2.34 17.25 -25.85
N GLY A 374 -2.74 18.36 -25.22
CA GLY A 374 -3.72 18.36 -24.14
C GLY A 374 -5.04 17.69 -24.53
N SER A 375 -5.52 17.89 -25.77
CA SER A 375 -6.74 17.23 -26.25
C SER A 375 -6.61 15.70 -26.38
N TYR A 376 -5.39 15.18 -26.51
CA TYR A 376 -5.12 13.73 -26.55
C TYR A 376 -5.06 13.10 -25.17
N SER A 377 -4.79 13.90 -24.14
CA SER A 377 -4.36 13.41 -22.81
C SER A 377 -5.40 12.51 -22.17
N TRP A 378 -6.67 12.90 -22.11
CA TRP A 378 -7.69 12.10 -21.44
C TRP A 378 -7.88 10.72 -22.09
N PHE A 379 -7.83 10.64 -23.43
CA PHE A 379 -7.97 9.37 -24.15
C PHE A 379 -6.73 8.49 -23.99
N SER A 380 -5.52 9.10 -23.97
CA SER A 380 -4.30 8.39 -23.57
C SER A 380 -4.40 7.82 -22.16
N GLY A 381 -5.03 8.57 -21.23
CA GLY A 381 -5.34 8.09 -19.89
C GLY A 381 -6.27 6.87 -19.91
N ALA A 382 -7.35 6.94 -20.68
CA ALA A 382 -8.29 5.82 -20.83
C ALA A 382 -7.63 4.56 -21.43
N ILE A 383 -6.81 4.71 -22.48
CA ILE A 383 -6.03 3.59 -23.04
C ILE A 383 -5.08 3.01 -21.98
N SER A 384 -4.39 3.88 -21.25
CA SER A 384 -3.46 3.45 -20.20
C SER A 384 -4.14 2.59 -19.14
N VAL A 385 -5.34 2.99 -18.68
CA VAL A 385 -6.12 2.20 -17.72
C VAL A 385 -6.47 0.83 -18.28
N ALA A 386 -7.00 0.77 -19.50
CA ALA A 386 -7.38 -0.50 -20.11
C ALA A 386 -6.18 -1.45 -20.23
N LEU A 387 -5.04 -0.95 -20.71
CA LEU A 387 -3.81 -1.72 -20.82
C LEU A 387 -3.25 -2.12 -19.46
N THR A 388 -3.24 -1.21 -18.48
CA THR A 388 -2.79 -1.50 -17.11
C THR A 388 -3.60 -2.66 -16.54
N VAL A 389 -4.93 -2.58 -16.58
CA VAL A 389 -5.80 -3.61 -16.00
C VAL A 389 -5.51 -4.97 -16.63
N ILE A 390 -5.35 -5.04 -17.96
CA ILE A 390 -5.03 -6.29 -18.66
C ILE A 390 -3.64 -6.79 -18.26
N THR A 391 -2.62 -5.94 -18.27
CA THR A 391 -1.24 -6.33 -17.99
C THR A 391 -1.03 -6.79 -16.55
N MET A 392 -1.74 -6.21 -15.58
CA MET A 392 -1.63 -6.60 -14.16
C MET A 392 -2.10 -8.04 -13.85
N PHE A 393 -2.80 -8.71 -14.77
CA PHE A 393 -3.05 -10.15 -14.66
C PHE A 393 -1.83 -11.02 -14.98
N PHE A 394 -0.76 -10.44 -15.51
CA PHE A 394 0.42 -11.18 -15.99
C PHE A 394 1.73 -10.70 -15.38
N VAL A 395 1.72 -9.65 -14.57
CA VAL A 395 2.92 -9.07 -13.96
C VAL A 395 2.79 -8.94 -12.44
N GLN A 396 3.93 -8.72 -11.77
CA GLN A 396 3.98 -8.53 -10.33
C GLN A 396 3.29 -7.23 -9.89
N GLY A 397 2.68 -7.26 -8.70
CA GLY A 397 1.97 -6.13 -8.11
C GLY A 397 2.81 -4.84 -8.01
N SER A 398 4.12 -4.95 -7.78
CA SER A 398 5.05 -3.82 -7.66
C SER A 398 5.08 -2.91 -8.91
N MET A 399 4.78 -3.46 -10.09
CA MET A 399 4.74 -2.70 -11.34
C MET A 399 3.57 -1.71 -11.41
N ILE A 400 2.56 -1.84 -10.54
CA ILE A 400 1.37 -0.98 -10.55
C ILE A 400 1.72 0.50 -10.41
N ASN A 401 2.80 0.84 -9.71
CA ASN A 401 3.21 2.22 -9.46
C ASN A 401 3.77 2.93 -10.70
N ALA A 402 4.38 2.20 -11.64
CA ALA A 402 5.04 2.77 -12.82
C ALA A 402 4.25 2.53 -14.12
N LEU A 403 3.64 1.36 -14.26
CA LEU A 403 3.04 0.90 -15.51
C LEU A 403 1.96 1.85 -16.07
N PRO A 404 0.98 2.36 -15.29
CA PRO A 404 -0.03 3.30 -15.81
C PRO A 404 0.58 4.60 -16.33
N LEU A 405 1.63 5.09 -15.68
CA LEU A 405 2.31 6.31 -16.09
C LEU A 405 3.07 6.12 -17.40
N VAL A 406 3.81 5.01 -17.51
CA VAL A 406 4.57 4.67 -18.73
C VAL A 406 3.62 4.48 -19.91
N LEU A 407 2.53 3.74 -19.74
CA LEU A 407 1.54 3.50 -20.79
C LEU A 407 0.83 4.79 -21.21
N PHE A 408 0.49 5.65 -20.24
CA PHE A 408 -0.10 6.96 -20.50
C PHE A 408 0.85 7.84 -21.34
N PHE A 409 2.10 7.95 -20.90
CA PHE A 409 3.09 8.78 -21.57
C PHE A 409 3.41 8.24 -22.97
N ALA A 410 3.56 6.92 -23.12
CA ALA A 410 3.77 6.28 -24.41
C ALA A 410 2.62 6.59 -25.39
N ALA A 411 1.36 6.39 -24.96
CA ALA A 411 0.19 6.69 -25.79
C ALA A 411 0.13 8.17 -26.20
N LEU A 412 0.43 9.07 -25.25
CA LEU A 412 0.47 10.51 -25.52
C LEU A 412 1.56 10.90 -26.52
N VAL A 413 2.79 10.41 -26.32
CA VAL A 413 3.93 10.69 -27.19
C VAL A 413 3.71 10.13 -28.58
N ILE A 414 3.32 8.85 -28.70
CA ILE A 414 3.04 8.21 -29.99
C ILE A 414 2.01 9.03 -30.77
N ARG A 415 0.90 9.41 -30.12
CA ARG A 415 -0.15 10.17 -30.80
C ARG A 415 0.33 11.56 -31.24
N SER A 416 1.13 12.22 -30.41
CA SER A 416 1.70 13.55 -30.67
C SER A 416 2.71 13.52 -31.81
N VAL A 417 3.57 12.51 -31.86
CA VAL A 417 4.52 12.28 -32.95
C VAL A 417 3.79 11.98 -34.26
N ILE A 418 2.77 11.10 -34.24
CA ILE A 418 1.95 10.82 -35.42
C ILE A 418 1.30 12.10 -35.95
N PHE A 419 0.81 12.98 -35.07
CA PHE A 419 0.27 14.27 -35.48
C PHE A 419 1.33 15.11 -36.20
N ALA A 420 2.49 15.28 -35.60
CA ALA A 420 3.57 16.10 -36.16
C ALA A 420 4.04 15.58 -37.53
N ILE A 421 4.22 14.26 -37.68
CA ILE A 421 4.61 13.62 -38.95
C ILE A 421 3.55 13.87 -40.03
N LYS A 422 2.26 13.68 -39.71
CA LYS A 422 1.19 13.88 -40.70
C LYS A 422 1.06 15.34 -41.12
N GLU A 423 1.21 16.28 -40.20
CA GLU A 423 1.14 17.70 -40.53
C GLU A 423 2.33 18.13 -41.41
N ASN A 424 3.54 17.62 -41.16
CA ASN A 424 4.68 17.80 -42.05
C ASN A 424 4.41 17.27 -43.47
N LYS A 425 3.85 16.06 -43.60
CA LYS A 425 3.50 15.49 -44.91
C LYS A 425 2.46 16.35 -45.65
N LEU A 426 1.44 16.84 -44.94
CA LEU A 426 0.41 17.71 -45.51
C LEU A 426 0.99 19.06 -45.95
N TYR A 427 1.91 19.62 -45.17
CA TYR A 427 2.58 20.87 -45.50
C TYR A 427 3.40 20.73 -46.80
N LYS A 428 4.19 19.65 -46.94
CA LYS A 428 4.96 19.37 -48.16
C LYS A 428 4.09 19.22 -49.42
N LEU A 429 2.98 18.49 -49.32
CA LEU A 429 2.04 18.34 -50.44
C LEU A 429 1.40 19.68 -50.85
N GLN A 430 1.15 20.56 -49.88
CA GLN A 430 0.59 21.89 -50.15
C GLN A 430 1.61 22.86 -50.74
N SER A 431 2.89 22.77 -50.36
CA SER A 431 3.95 23.56 -50.98
C SER A 431 4.20 23.13 -52.43
N GLU A 432 4.27 21.81 -52.68
CA GLU A 432 4.44 21.25 -54.03
C GLU A 432 3.30 21.69 -54.98
N ASN A 433 2.04 21.61 -54.53
CA ASN A 433 0.90 22.03 -55.37
C ASN A 433 0.89 23.54 -55.65
N ARG A 434 1.38 24.38 -54.72
CA ARG A 434 1.47 25.84 -54.95
C ARG A 434 2.58 26.20 -55.92
N GLU A 435 3.69 25.47 -55.92
CA GLU A 435 4.76 25.66 -56.90
C GLU A 435 4.28 25.30 -58.31
N VAL A 436 3.51 24.22 -58.47
CA VAL A 436 2.93 23.82 -59.77
C VAL A 436 1.96 24.88 -60.30
N GLU A 437 1.01 25.36 -59.48
CA GLU A 437 0.06 26.41 -59.89
C GLU A 437 0.75 27.74 -60.24
N GLN A 438 1.93 28.03 -59.67
CA GLN A 438 2.71 29.24 -60.00
C GLN A 438 3.55 29.09 -61.28
N THR A 439 3.90 27.87 -61.68
CA THR A 439 4.59 27.61 -62.96
C THR A 439 3.65 27.47 -64.16
N GLU A 440 2.35 27.26 -63.95
CA GLU A 440 1.33 27.16 -65.01
C GLU A 440 0.65 28.50 -65.36
N VAL A 441 1.00 29.59 -64.66
CA VAL A 441 0.58 30.98 -64.94
C VAL A 441 1.75 31.74 -65.55
#